data_AF-A0A3D5UJ55-F1
#
_entry.id   AF-A0A3D5UJ55-F1
#
_cell.length_a   1.000
_cell.length_b   1.000
_cell.length_c   1.000
_cell.angle_alpha   90.00
_cell.angle_beta   90.00
_cell.angle_gamma   90.00
#
_symmetry.space_group_name_H-M   'P 1'
#
loop_
_entity.id
_entity.type
_entity.pdbx_description
1 polymer ?
#
loop_
_entity_poly.entity_id
_entity_poly.type
_entity_poly.pdbx_seq_one_letter_code
_entity_poly.pdbx_strand_id
1 'polypeptide(L)'
;AGVFARKVKIEKMLTNWGIVYIGNFVGSILIVWLMIQTGLFNSNGNDLGAITIRIASSKVGLGFMQAFYLGLLCNWLVCLAVWMSFGAKNIIGKIFAIFFPIWLFVTSGFEHSVANMYYVPAGILAKANTAWAQASGLTGEQLANLNWQSFFANNLLPVTLGNIVGGVVFVALAYWLVYHKNA
;
A
#
# COMPACT_ATOMS: atom_id res chain seq x y z
N ALA A 1 -18.12 -10.18 -2.40
CA ALA A 1 -19.07 -10.97 -3.22
C ALA A 1 -19.44 -12.31 -2.57
N GLY A 2 -18.50 -13.24 -2.32
CA GLY A 2 -18.81 -14.56 -1.75
C GLY A 2 -19.50 -14.55 -0.39
N VAL A 3 -19.15 -13.62 0.50
CA VAL A 3 -19.83 -13.41 1.80
C VAL A 3 -21.27 -12.89 1.59
N PHE A 4 -21.46 -11.89 0.73
CA PHE A 4 -22.81 -11.37 0.39
C PHE A 4 -23.71 -12.41 -0.27
N ALA A 5 -23.13 -13.29 -1.10
CA ALA A 5 -23.82 -14.43 -1.70
C ALA A 5 -23.96 -15.65 -0.75
N ARG A 6 -23.58 -15.52 0.53
CA ARG A 6 -23.59 -16.59 1.56
C ARG A 6 -22.81 -17.86 1.18
N LYS A 7 -21.90 -17.77 0.22
CA LYS A 7 -21.02 -18.88 -0.18
C LYS A 7 -19.81 -19.06 0.75
N VAL A 8 -19.48 -18.02 1.53
CA VAL A 8 -18.33 -18.00 2.45
C VAL A 8 -18.74 -17.35 3.77
N LYS A 9 -18.35 -17.96 4.90
CA LYS A 9 -18.53 -17.35 6.24
C LYS A 9 -17.56 -16.18 6.43
N ILE A 10 -18.04 -15.09 7.05
CA ILE A 10 -17.21 -13.90 7.31
C ILE A 10 -15.98 -14.21 8.15
N GLU A 11 -16.09 -15.11 9.14
CA GLU A 11 -14.97 -15.56 9.98
C GLU A 11 -13.84 -16.15 9.15
N LYS A 12 -14.16 -17.08 8.22
CA LYS A 12 -13.17 -17.69 7.33
C LYS A 12 -12.49 -16.65 6.43
N MET A 13 -13.25 -15.66 5.97
CA MET A 13 -12.70 -14.55 5.19
C MET A 13 -11.72 -13.72 6.02
N LEU A 14 -12.09 -13.35 7.25
CA LEU A 14 -11.25 -12.57 8.16
C LEU A 14 -9.98 -13.33 8.58
N THR A 15 -10.06 -14.65 8.85
CA THR A 15 -8.88 -15.48 9.10
C THR A 15 -7.91 -15.45 7.92
N ASN A 16 -8.44 -15.64 6.70
CA ASN A 16 -7.60 -15.60 5.50
C ASN A 16 -6.99 -14.21 5.27
N TRP A 17 -7.75 -13.15 5.48
CA TRP A 17 -7.24 -11.78 5.40
C TRP A 17 -6.10 -11.55 6.40
N GLY A 18 -6.25 -12.01 7.64
CA GLY A 18 -5.19 -11.94 8.65
C GLY A 18 -3.91 -12.63 8.21
N ILE A 19 -4.01 -13.87 7.72
CA ILE A 19 -2.85 -14.65 7.25
C ILE A 19 -2.14 -13.95 6.08
N VAL A 20 -2.89 -13.52 5.07
CA VAL A 20 -2.33 -12.84 3.89
C VAL A 20 -1.69 -11.51 4.29
N TYR A 21 -2.33 -10.74 5.18
CA TYR A 21 -1.83 -9.44 5.61
C TYR A 21 -0.53 -9.58 6.41
N ILE A 22 -0.42 -10.59 7.28
CA ILE A 22 0.83 -10.90 8.00
C ILE A 22 1.90 -11.37 7.02
N GLY A 23 1.57 -12.27 6.08
CA GLY A 23 2.51 -12.75 5.06
C GLY A 23 3.07 -11.60 4.21
N ASN A 24 2.21 -10.66 3.80
CA ASN A 24 2.60 -9.44 3.09
C ASN A 24 3.55 -8.57 3.92
N PHE A 25 3.27 -8.40 5.21
CA PHE A 25 4.13 -7.62 6.09
C PHE A 25 5.52 -8.26 6.24
N VAL A 26 5.57 -9.55 6.56
CA VAL A 26 6.82 -10.31 6.70
C VAL A 26 7.63 -10.28 5.41
N GLY A 27 6.99 -10.52 4.26
CA GLY A 27 7.62 -10.42 2.95
C GLY A 27 8.17 -9.03 2.66
N SER A 28 7.42 -7.98 3.01
CA SER A 28 7.87 -6.59 2.82
C SER A 28 9.12 -6.29 3.64
N ILE A 29 9.15 -6.70 4.91
CA ILE A 29 10.33 -6.52 5.78
C ILE A 29 11.54 -7.30 5.26
N LEU A 30 11.34 -8.51 4.74
CA LEU A 30 12.41 -9.28 4.09
C LEU A 30 13.00 -8.53 2.89
N ILE A 31 12.15 -7.95 2.04
CA ILE A 31 12.60 -7.15 0.89
C ILE A 31 13.34 -5.89 1.35
N VAL A 32 12.87 -5.20 2.40
CA VAL A 32 13.60 -4.05 2.97
C VAL A 32 15.00 -4.47 3.43
N TRP A 33 15.11 -5.58 4.15
CA TRP A 33 16.40 -6.10 4.60
C TRP A 33 17.33 -6.40 3.41
N LEU A 34 16.84 -7.09 2.38
CA LEU A 34 17.59 -7.39 1.16
C LEU A 34 18.07 -6.10 0.47
N MET A 35 17.19 -5.10 0.33
CA MET A 35 17.52 -3.82 -0.29
C MET A 35 18.65 -3.10 0.45
N ILE A 36 18.69 -3.14 1.78
CA ILE A 36 19.81 -2.59 2.56
C ILE A 36 21.12 -3.33 2.25
N GLN A 37 21.08 -4.67 2.10
CA GLN A 37 22.27 -5.47 1.78
C GLN A 37 22.81 -5.20 0.37
N THR A 38 21.99 -4.74 -0.57
CA THR A 38 22.44 -4.45 -1.95
C THR A 38 23.43 -3.28 -2.05
N GLY A 39 23.45 -2.38 -1.05
CA GLY A 39 24.18 -1.12 -1.13
C GLY A 39 23.58 -0.06 -2.05
N LEU A 40 22.43 -0.33 -2.70
CA LEU A 40 21.78 0.61 -3.62
C LEU A 40 21.38 1.94 -2.97
N PHE A 41 21.14 1.97 -1.66
CA PHE A 41 20.80 3.23 -0.98
C PHE A 41 21.95 4.25 -1.02
N ASN A 42 23.19 3.80 -1.28
CA ASN A 42 24.35 4.66 -1.51
C ASN A 42 24.43 5.22 -2.94
N SER A 43 23.56 4.78 -3.86
CA SER A 43 23.57 5.24 -5.25
C SER A 43 23.37 6.74 -5.36
N ASN A 44 24.03 7.33 -6.37
CA ASN A 44 24.03 8.78 -6.63
C ASN A 44 24.37 9.62 -5.39
N GLY A 45 25.42 9.23 -4.65
CA GLY A 45 25.86 9.98 -3.48
C GLY A 45 24.87 9.95 -2.31
N ASN A 46 24.22 8.80 -2.07
CA ASN A 46 23.19 8.57 -1.05
C ASN A 46 21.77 9.08 -1.36
N ASP A 47 21.53 9.59 -2.57
CA ASP A 47 20.23 10.14 -2.94
C ASP A 47 19.09 9.12 -2.87
N LEU A 48 19.35 7.85 -3.21
CA LEU A 48 18.30 6.83 -3.13
C LEU A 48 17.87 6.58 -1.68
N GLY A 49 18.82 6.50 -0.75
CA GLY A 49 18.52 6.43 0.69
C GLY A 49 17.77 7.67 1.16
N ALA A 50 18.21 8.85 0.74
CA ALA A 50 17.57 10.12 1.07
C ALA A 50 16.11 10.22 0.59
N ILE A 51 15.84 9.85 -0.68
CA ILE A 51 14.49 9.81 -1.25
C ILE A 51 13.62 8.79 -0.51
N THR A 52 14.17 7.62 -0.18
CA THR A 52 13.46 6.58 0.59
C THR A 52 12.98 7.13 1.94
N ILE A 53 13.85 7.85 2.66
CA ILE A 53 13.50 8.49 3.94
C ILE A 53 12.43 9.58 3.72
N ARG A 54 12.56 10.43 2.69
CA ARG A 54 11.57 11.49 2.39
C ARG A 54 10.18 10.93 2.08
N ILE A 55 10.09 9.88 1.26
CA ILE A 55 8.83 9.20 0.92
C ILE A 55 8.20 8.59 2.18
N ALA A 56 9.00 7.93 3.02
CA ALA A 56 8.49 7.35 4.25
C ALA A 56 8.01 8.43 5.24
N SER A 57 8.74 9.54 5.37
CA SER A 57 8.40 10.66 6.24
C SER A 57 7.10 11.34 5.81
N SER A 58 6.89 11.56 4.50
CA SER A 58 5.64 12.14 4.00
C SER A 58 4.42 11.27 4.29
N LYS A 59 4.58 9.94 4.22
CA LYS A 59 3.51 8.96 4.51
C LYS A 59 3.05 8.93 5.95
N VAL A 60 3.96 9.09 6.92
CA VAL A 60 3.63 9.14 8.35
C VAL A 60 3.24 10.54 8.84
N GLY A 61 3.45 11.56 8.00
CA GLY A 61 3.01 12.94 8.22
C GLY A 61 1.57 13.21 7.80
N LEU A 62 0.86 12.23 7.24
CA LEU A 62 -0.55 12.36 6.86
C LEU A 62 -1.47 12.42 8.09
N GLY A 63 -2.52 13.24 8.01
CA GLY A 63 -3.62 13.18 8.96
C GLY A 63 -4.46 11.91 8.77
N PHE A 64 -5.09 11.42 9.85
CA PHE A 64 -5.84 10.15 9.82
C PHE A 64 -6.89 10.08 8.70
N MET A 65 -7.76 11.09 8.60
CA MET A 65 -8.81 11.12 7.58
C MET A 65 -8.25 11.28 6.16
N GLN A 66 -7.16 12.03 6.01
CA GLN A 66 -6.47 12.17 4.73
C GLN A 66 -5.91 10.81 4.27
N ALA A 67 -5.21 10.09 5.14
CA ALA A 67 -4.68 8.76 4.88
C ALA A 67 -5.80 7.75 4.56
N PHE A 68 -6.93 7.84 5.25
CA PHE A 68 -8.11 7.02 4.97
C PHE A 68 -8.66 7.24 3.56
N TYR A 69 -8.87 8.49 3.13
CA TYR A 69 -9.40 8.78 1.80
C TYR A 69 -8.42 8.40 0.68
N LEU A 70 -7.12 8.66 0.87
CA LEU A 70 -6.07 8.21 -0.04
C LEU A 70 -6.06 6.67 -0.16
N GLY A 71 -6.29 5.96 0.95
CA GLY A 71 -6.44 4.50 0.96
C GLY A 71 -7.67 4.01 0.22
N LEU A 72 -8.81 4.69 0.39
CA LEU A 72 -10.06 4.36 -0.29
C LEU A 72 -9.92 4.46 -1.81
N LEU A 73 -9.38 5.59 -2.28
CA LEU A 73 -9.18 5.83 -3.72
C LEU A 73 -8.14 4.89 -4.32
N CYS A 74 -7.07 4.58 -3.58
CA CYS A 74 -6.08 3.59 -4.00
C CYS A 74 -6.74 2.25 -4.32
N ASN A 75 -7.47 1.69 -3.35
CA ASN A 75 -7.96 0.32 -3.50
C ASN A 75 -9.16 0.24 -4.44
N TRP A 76 -9.86 1.35 -4.70
CA TRP A 76 -10.81 1.40 -5.83
C TRP A 76 -10.08 1.12 -7.16
N LEU A 77 -8.98 1.83 -7.45
CA LEU A 77 -8.23 1.66 -8.69
C LEU A 77 -7.57 0.27 -8.80
N VAL A 78 -7.01 -0.25 -7.70
CA VAL A 78 -6.43 -1.61 -7.67
C VAL A 78 -7.49 -2.66 -7.99
N CYS A 79 -8.64 -2.55 -7.34
CA CYS A 79 -9.76 -3.42 -7.58
C CYS A 79 -10.28 -3.36 -9.02
N LEU A 80 -10.38 -2.15 -9.59
CA LEU A 80 -10.78 -1.94 -10.98
C LEU A 80 -9.78 -2.59 -11.96
N ALA A 81 -8.47 -2.44 -11.72
CA ALA A 81 -7.43 -3.10 -12.51
C ALA A 81 -7.58 -4.62 -12.51
N VAL A 82 -7.76 -5.23 -11.34
CA VAL A 82 -7.96 -6.68 -11.22
C VAL A 82 -9.23 -7.12 -11.95
N TRP A 83 -10.32 -6.36 -11.79
CA TRP A 83 -11.60 -6.63 -12.46
C TRP A 83 -11.45 -6.63 -13.99
N MET A 84 -10.88 -5.56 -14.56
CA MET A 84 -10.65 -5.43 -16.00
C MET A 84 -9.71 -6.52 -16.53
N SER A 85 -8.68 -6.89 -15.76
CA SER A 85 -7.76 -7.98 -16.13
C SER A 85 -8.45 -9.34 -16.23
N PHE A 86 -9.45 -9.62 -15.37
CA PHE A 86 -10.26 -10.83 -15.50
C PHE A 86 -11.17 -10.81 -16.74
N GLY A 87 -11.61 -9.63 -17.19
CA GLY A 87 -12.39 -9.48 -18.42
C GLY A 87 -11.58 -9.55 -19.72
N ALA A 88 -10.25 -9.36 -19.65
CA ALA A 88 -9.39 -9.35 -20.82
C ALA A 88 -9.04 -10.78 -21.32
N LYS A 89 -9.14 -10.98 -22.65
CA LYS A 89 -8.93 -12.29 -23.31
C LYS A 89 -7.49 -12.56 -23.76
N ASN A 90 -6.62 -11.55 -23.74
CA ASN A 90 -5.22 -11.67 -24.17
C ASN A 90 -4.28 -10.97 -23.18
N ILE A 91 -2.98 -11.27 -23.28
CA ILE A 91 -1.96 -10.79 -22.35
C ILE A 91 -1.81 -9.26 -22.43
N ILE A 92 -1.81 -8.69 -23.64
CA ILE A 92 -1.67 -7.24 -23.83
C ILE A 92 -2.82 -6.50 -23.15
N GLY A 93 -4.06 -6.96 -23.31
CA GLY A 93 -5.22 -6.39 -22.64
C GLY A 93 -5.11 -6.46 -21.12
N LYS A 94 -4.60 -7.56 -20.56
CA LYS A 94 -4.34 -7.68 -19.11
C LYS A 94 -3.27 -6.70 -18.62
N ILE A 95 -2.17 -6.55 -19.37
CA ILE A 95 -1.11 -5.59 -19.05
C ILE A 95 -1.68 -4.18 -19.02
N PHE A 96 -2.40 -3.76 -20.05
CA PHE A 96 -2.97 -2.41 -20.14
C PHE A 96 -4.06 -2.16 -19.08
N ALA A 97 -4.90 -3.16 -18.80
CA ALA A 97 -5.91 -3.10 -17.75
C ALA A 97 -5.30 -2.88 -16.35
N ILE A 98 -4.09 -3.39 -16.11
CA ILE A 98 -3.37 -3.23 -14.85
C ILE A 98 -2.54 -1.94 -14.84
N PHE A 99 -1.81 -1.66 -15.92
CA PHE A 99 -0.82 -0.59 -15.97
C PHE A 99 -1.42 0.79 -15.68
N PHE A 100 -2.49 1.18 -16.39
CA PHE A 100 -3.03 2.53 -16.27
C PHE A 100 -3.62 2.84 -14.89
N PRO A 101 -4.45 1.97 -14.27
CA PRO A 101 -4.92 2.24 -12.91
C PRO A 101 -3.80 2.27 -11.88
N ILE A 102 -2.77 1.40 -12.01
CA ILE A 102 -1.61 1.42 -11.11
C ILE A 102 -0.83 2.73 -11.26
N TRP A 103 -0.50 3.10 -12.50
CA TRP A 103 0.18 4.37 -12.79
C TRP A 103 -0.57 5.56 -12.21
N LEU A 104 -1.90 5.60 -12.39
CA LEU A 104 -2.72 6.71 -11.91
C LEU A 104 -2.70 6.81 -10.38
N PHE A 105 -2.91 5.71 -9.64
CA PHE A 105 -2.94 5.80 -8.18
C PHE A 105 -1.57 6.14 -7.60
N VAL A 106 -0.49 5.60 -8.18
CA VAL A 106 0.89 5.85 -7.72
C VAL A 106 1.26 7.31 -7.97
N THR A 107 1.01 7.84 -9.17
CA THR A 107 1.33 9.23 -9.50
C THR A 107 0.43 10.24 -8.80
N SER A 108 -0.79 9.85 -8.42
CA SER A 108 -1.70 10.66 -7.61
C SER A 108 -1.36 10.65 -6.12
N GLY A 109 -0.38 9.84 -5.68
CA GLY A 109 0.01 9.73 -4.28
C GLY A 109 -1.02 9.01 -3.40
N PHE A 110 -1.84 8.13 -3.97
CA PHE A 110 -2.77 7.32 -3.20
C PHE A 110 -2.02 6.25 -2.39
N GLU A 111 -2.62 5.84 -1.27
CA GLU A 111 -1.93 5.04 -0.27
C GLU A 111 -2.37 3.56 -0.32
N HIS A 112 -1.42 2.65 -0.49
CA HIS A 112 -1.68 1.20 -0.44
C HIS A 112 -1.00 0.60 0.78
N SER A 113 -1.78 -0.01 1.67
CA SER A 113 -1.29 -0.55 2.96
C SER A 113 -0.09 -1.47 2.78
N VAL A 114 -0.17 -2.44 1.86
CA VAL A 114 0.93 -3.37 1.58
C VAL A 114 2.16 -2.70 0.96
N ALA A 115 1.99 -1.67 0.12
CA ALA A 115 3.15 -0.94 -0.41
C ALA A 115 3.85 -0.15 0.70
N ASN A 116 3.07 0.39 1.63
CA ASN A 116 3.58 1.13 2.78
C ASN A 116 4.29 0.22 3.79
N MET A 117 3.94 -1.07 3.86
CA MET A 117 4.72 -2.09 4.60
C MET A 117 6.16 -2.24 4.08
N TYR A 118 6.44 -1.83 2.85
CA TYR A 118 7.81 -1.70 2.33
C TYR A 118 8.33 -0.28 2.55
N TYR A 119 7.65 0.74 1.99
CA TYR A 119 8.19 2.11 1.94
C TYR A 119 8.50 2.69 3.32
N VAL A 120 7.60 2.52 4.29
CA VAL A 120 7.77 3.14 5.60
C VAL A 120 8.85 2.42 6.42
N PRO A 121 8.86 1.08 6.53
CA PRO A 121 9.97 0.36 7.14
C PRO A 121 11.31 0.60 6.46
N ALA A 122 11.35 0.71 5.12
CA ALA A 122 12.57 1.08 4.40
C ALA A 122 13.12 2.43 4.86
N GLY A 123 12.28 3.45 4.99
CA GLY A 123 12.68 4.75 5.53
C GLY A 123 13.07 4.72 7.00
N ILE A 124 12.34 3.98 7.84
CA ILE A 124 12.65 3.82 9.28
C ILE A 124 14.02 3.18 9.48
N LEU A 125 14.37 2.17 8.69
CA LEU A 125 15.70 1.54 8.79
C LEU A 125 16.77 2.39 8.12
N ALA A 126 16.46 3.03 6.99
CA ALA A 126 17.39 3.92 6.30
C ALA A 126 17.81 5.13 7.15
N LYS A 127 16.89 5.70 7.96
CA LYS A 127 17.22 6.87 8.79
C LYS A 127 18.26 6.58 9.87
N ALA A 128 18.54 5.31 10.19
CA ALA A 128 19.60 4.93 11.12
C ALA A 128 21.00 5.17 10.53
N ASN A 129 21.12 5.26 9.21
CA ASN A 129 22.36 5.67 8.55
C ASN A 129 22.45 7.21 8.53
N THR A 130 23.47 7.75 9.19
CA THR A 130 23.66 9.20 9.33
C THR A 130 23.88 9.91 7.99
N ALA A 131 24.56 9.28 7.03
CA ALA A 131 24.80 9.87 5.71
C ALA A 131 23.49 9.99 4.90
N TRP A 132 22.66 8.94 4.93
CA TRP A 132 21.36 8.96 4.23
C TRP A 132 20.39 9.93 4.91
N ALA A 133 20.37 9.97 6.24
CA ALA A 133 19.55 10.91 7.00
C ALA A 133 19.95 12.37 6.74
N GLN A 134 21.24 12.69 6.69
CA GLN A 134 21.73 14.02 6.34
C GLN A 134 21.35 14.40 4.90
N ALA A 135 21.57 13.49 3.93
CA ALA A 135 21.18 13.71 2.54
C ALA A 135 19.66 13.85 2.32
N SER A 136 18.84 13.35 3.26
CA SER A 136 17.38 13.52 3.20
C SER A 136 16.95 14.98 3.30
N GLY A 137 17.73 15.83 3.98
CA GLY A 137 17.40 17.23 4.25
C GLY A 137 16.24 17.43 5.24
N LEU A 138 15.76 16.37 5.87
CA LEU A 138 14.68 16.44 6.85
C LEU A 138 15.18 16.97 8.20
N THR A 139 14.30 17.67 8.89
CA THR A 139 14.56 18.16 10.26
C THR A 139 14.63 17.00 11.26
N GLY A 140 15.26 17.25 12.41
CA GLY A 140 15.31 16.27 13.51
C GLY A 140 13.92 15.84 13.98
N GLU A 141 12.94 16.74 13.97
CA GLU A 141 11.54 16.44 14.32
C GLU A 141 10.88 15.50 13.30
N GLN A 142 11.07 15.74 12.00
CA GLN A 142 10.56 14.87 10.93
C GLN A 142 11.18 13.47 10.99
N LEU A 143 12.48 13.38 11.28
CA LEU A 143 13.16 12.10 11.47
C LEU A 143 12.71 11.38 12.74
N ALA A 144 12.40 12.11 13.81
CA ALA A 144 11.86 11.55 15.05
C ALA A 144 10.44 11.00 14.82
N ASN A 145 9.60 11.72 14.08
CA ASN A 145 8.25 11.28 13.72
C ASN A 145 8.25 10.07 12.77
N LEU A 146 9.32 9.82 12.01
CA LEU A 146 9.47 8.62 11.18
C LEU A 146 9.78 7.37 12.04
N ASN A 147 8.78 6.83 12.73
CA ASN A 147 8.95 5.69 13.63
C ASN A 147 7.78 4.68 13.47
N TRP A 148 7.89 3.52 14.13
CA TRP A 148 6.90 2.45 14.05
C TRP A 148 5.52 2.83 14.61
N GLN A 149 5.47 3.71 15.62
CA GLN A 149 4.21 4.19 16.19
C GLN A 149 3.47 5.09 15.20
N SER A 150 4.15 6.08 14.63
CA SER A 150 3.58 6.95 13.59
C SER A 150 3.25 6.16 12.33
N PHE A 151 4.05 5.15 11.98
CA PHE A 151 3.70 4.23 10.89
C PHE A 151 2.38 3.52 11.17
N PHE A 152 2.20 2.92 12.33
CA PHE A 152 0.96 2.22 12.66
C PHE A 152 -0.24 3.17 12.72
N ALA A 153 -0.14 4.25 13.51
CA ALA A 153 -1.26 5.12 13.85
C ALA A 153 -1.65 6.08 12.71
N ASN A 154 -0.68 6.68 12.04
CA ASN A 154 -0.93 7.75 11.06
C ASN A 154 -1.03 7.22 9.63
N ASN A 155 -0.49 6.03 9.35
CA ASN A 155 -0.48 5.47 8.00
C ASN A 155 -1.15 4.09 7.93
N LEU A 156 -0.56 3.05 8.52
CA LEU A 156 -0.97 1.67 8.28
C LEU A 156 -2.44 1.43 8.65
N LEU A 157 -2.89 1.88 9.82
CA LEU A 157 -4.26 1.73 10.26
C LEU A 157 -5.27 2.50 9.36
N PRO A 158 -5.17 3.83 9.20
CA PRO A 158 -6.14 4.57 8.37
C PRO A 158 -6.12 4.14 6.91
N VAL A 159 -4.94 3.88 6.32
CA VAL A 159 -4.82 3.42 4.93
C VAL A 159 -5.45 2.04 4.75
N THR A 160 -5.27 1.12 5.70
CA THR A 160 -5.88 -0.21 5.64
C THR A 160 -7.40 -0.13 5.71
N LEU A 161 -7.94 0.70 6.62
CA LEU A 161 -9.38 0.94 6.69
C LEU A 161 -9.90 1.52 5.38
N GLY A 162 -9.20 2.50 4.81
CA GLY A 162 -9.51 3.06 3.51
C GLY A 162 -9.51 2.00 2.42
N ASN A 163 -8.45 1.20 2.33
CA ASN A 163 -8.33 0.13 1.33
C ASN A 163 -9.50 -0.88 1.46
N ILE A 164 -9.84 -1.31 2.67
CA ILE A 164 -10.96 -2.23 2.92
C ILE A 164 -12.27 -1.62 2.39
N VAL A 165 -12.56 -0.36 2.75
CA VAL A 165 -13.78 0.34 2.28
C VAL A 165 -13.80 0.46 0.75
N GLY A 166 -12.67 0.86 0.13
CA GLY A 166 -12.55 0.96 -1.32
C GLY A 166 -12.84 -0.37 -2.03
N GLY A 167 -12.33 -1.49 -1.50
CA GLY A 167 -12.57 -2.81 -2.08
C GLY A 167 -13.99 -3.33 -1.87
N VAL A 168 -14.57 -3.10 -0.69
CA VAL A 168 -15.93 -3.56 -0.37
C VAL A 168 -16.97 -2.78 -1.17
N VAL A 169 -16.89 -1.45 -1.20
CA VAL A 169 -17.89 -0.59 -1.86
C VAL A 169 -17.83 -0.75 -3.37
N PHE A 170 -16.66 -0.70 -3.99
CA PHE A 170 -16.57 -0.60 -5.45
C PHE A 170 -16.49 -1.94 -6.18
N VAL A 171 -16.15 -3.03 -5.49
CA VAL A 171 -16.15 -4.37 -6.10
C VAL A 171 -17.19 -5.26 -5.49
N ALA A 172 -17.14 -5.49 -4.18
CA ALA A 172 -17.99 -6.50 -3.57
C ALA A 172 -19.48 -6.12 -3.66
N LEU A 173 -19.81 -4.85 -3.43
CA LEU A 173 -21.17 -4.33 -3.52
C LEU A 173 -21.59 -4.10 -4.98
N ALA A 174 -20.77 -3.43 -5.81
CA ALA A 174 -21.09 -3.21 -7.22
C ALA A 174 -21.33 -4.52 -7.98
N TYR A 175 -20.45 -5.52 -7.80
CA TYR A 175 -20.62 -6.84 -8.40
C TYR A 175 -21.89 -7.54 -7.90
N TRP A 176 -22.17 -7.47 -6.60
CA TRP A 176 -23.38 -8.06 -6.05
C TRP A 176 -24.64 -7.41 -6.63
N LEU A 177 -24.72 -6.07 -6.69
CA LEU A 177 -25.88 -5.37 -7.24
C LEU A 177 -26.17 -5.72 -8.69
N VAL A 178 -25.13 -5.91 -9.51
CA VAL A 178 -25.29 -6.23 -10.95
C VAL A 178 -25.66 -7.70 -11.17
N TYR A 179 -25.05 -8.64 -10.45
CA TYR A 179 -25.18 -10.07 -10.74
C TYR A 179 -26.14 -10.83 -9.82
N HIS A 180 -26.63 -10.23 -8.73
CA HIS A 180 -27.58 -10.85 -7.81
C HIS A 180 -28.88 -11.31 -8.51
N LYS A 181 -29.33 -10.61 -9.57
CA LYS A 181 -30.56 -10.97 -10.30
C LYS A 181 -30.42 -12.22 -11.18
N ASN A 182 -29.20 -12.67 -11.44
CA ASN A 182 -28.89 -13.81 -12.31
C ASN A 182 -28.32 -15.01 -11.55
N ALA A 183 -28.39 -15.00 -10.21
CA ALA A 183 -27.80 -16.01 -9.32
C ALA A 183 -28.85 -16.89 -8.64
#